data_AF-A0A972X8L4-F1
#
_entry.id   AF-A0A972X8L4-F1
#
_cell.length_a   1.000
_cell.length_b   1.000
_cell.length_c   1.000
_cell.angle_alpha   90.00
_cell.angle_beta   90.00
_cell.angle_gamma   90.00
#
_symmetry.space_group_name_H-M   'P 1'
#
loop_
_entity.id
_entity.type
_entity.pdbx_description
1 polymer ?
#
loop_
_entity_poly.entity_id
_entity_poly.type
_entity_poly.pdbx_seq_one_letter_code
_entity_poly.pdbx_strand_id
1 'polypeptide(L)'
;MSSDTSQHDRVRHPRRILLVEESILAVAIAAAGLMYLYAWLPKPVVPEAALQAVQRLKTSLDFRPGKEVAVSLMAASRPMMHAIRQAQRLEARGVFNESTRSAWKAASDKVLKFSMSPIAATDGQVVRLWMRESEDERAAALEAWMEELVPGRFAALEEQRLAKATADPSLAATLSEVTWYMVAEEAPDDVREQAFNLCQLHAEACKNAALIGQCRDIVGYDYWKAVCSVGSSEMGLESHAAIWRANYDDLQAHFDLAKEAYEEGFRAWRAVCDTSPSLQSDPMMVEDMKEHFERYREVLGRLDQPVTSPVMLQDLIGPGQPMTL
;
A
#
# COMPACT_ATOMS: atom_id res chain seq x y z
N MET A 1 -22.53 -57.59 39.96
CA MET A 1 -23.44 -56.88 39.05
C MET A 1 -22.87 -55.47 38.95
N SER A 2 -21.99 -55.18 37.99
CA SER A 2 -22.29 -54.93 36.55
C SER A 2 -23.32 -53.80 36.45
N SER A 3 -23.06 -52.63 35.85
CA SER A 3 -22.39 -52.27 34.59
C SER A 3 -22.15 -50.74 34.63
N ASP A 4 -20.99 -50.14 34.35
CA ASP A 4 -20.23 -49.99 33.10
C ASP A 4 -21.06 -49.50 31.88
N THR A 5 -20.83 -48.25 31.45
CA THR A 5 -20.39 -47.95 30.07
C THR A 5 -20.04 -46.47 29.85
N SER A 6 -18.73 -46.27 29.74
CA SER A 6 -17.94 -45.31 28.96
C SER A 6 -18.59 -44.06 28.32
N GLN A 7 -18.09 -42.93 28.78
CA GLN A 7 -18.07 -41.62 28.11
C GLN A 7 -17.02 -41.65 26.99
N HIS A 8 -17.44 -41.46 25.73
CA HIS A 8 -16.55 -41.38 24.58
C HIS A 8 -15.83 -40.02 24.51
N ASP A 9 -14.56 -40.02 24.91
CA ASP A 9 -13.57 -39.00 24.52
C ASP A 9 -13.32 -39.07 23.01
N ARG A 10 -13.79 -38.04 22.28
CA ARG A 10 -13.40 -37.83 20.87
C ARG A 10 -12.04 -37.14 20.83
N VAL A 11 -10.98 -37.94 20.96
CA VAL A 11 -9.62 -37.55 20.58
C VAL A 11 -9.61 -37.23 19.08
N ARG A 12 -9.54 -35.94 18.74
CA ARG A 12 -9.28 -35.50 17.36
C ARG A 12 -7.85 -35.90 17.00
N HIS A 13 -7.72 -36.94 16.18
CA HIS A 13 -6.43 -37.45 15.73
C HIS A 13 -5.65 -36.41 14.89
N PRO A 14 -4.34 -36.21 15.14
CA PRO A 14 -3.47 -35.28 14.39
C PRO A 14 -3.13 -35.75 12.96
N ARG A 15 -3.57 -36.93 12.52
CA ARG A 15 -3.22 -37.51 11.21
C ARG A 15 -3.96 -36.89 10.00
N ARG A 16 -5.04 -36.13 10.21
CA ARG A 16 -5.80 -35.54 9.09
C ARG A 16 -5.26 -34.18 8.62
N ILE A 17 -4.49 -33.48 9.44
CA ILE A 17 -3.91 -32.18 9.09
C ILE A 17 -2.66 -32.40 8.21
N LEU A 18 -1.86 -33.41 8.55
CA LEU A 18 -0.67 -33.80 7.78
C LEU A 18 -0.99 -34.21 6.32
N LEU A 19 -2.12 -34.90 6.10
CA LEU A 19 -2.53 -35.34 4.76
C LEU A 19 -2.92 -34.18 3.82
N VAL A 20 -3.43 -33.07 4.36
CA VAL A 20 -3.78 -31.87 3.58
C VAL A 20 -2.54 -31.02 3.28
N GLU A 21 -1.63 -30.90 4.25
CA GLU A 21 -0.37 -30.18 4.04
C GLU A 21 0.57 -30.91 3.06
N GLU A 22 0.66 -32.24 3.13
CA GLU A 22 1.45 -33.05 2.19
C GLU A 22 0.89 -32.98 0.76
N SER A 23 -0.43 -32.89 0.60
CA SER A 23 -1.05 -32.76 -0.72
C SER A 23 -0.88 -31.37 -1.33
N ILE A 24 -0.94 -30.30 -0.53
CA ILE A 24 -0.63 -28.94 -0.98
C ILE A 24 0.85 -28.84 -1.38
N LEU A 25 1.76 -29.41 -0.57
CA LEU A 25 3.18 -29.41 -0.86
C LEU A 25 3.51 -30.22 -2.13
N ALA A 26 2.87 -31.38 -2.32
CA ALA A 26 3.02 -32.18 -3.53
C ALA A 26 2.54 -31.44 -4.79
N VAL A 27 1.42 -30.71 -4.70
CA VAL A 27 0.92 -29.88 -5.81
C VAL A 27 1.86 -28.70 -6.09
N ALA A 28 2.39 -28.05 -5.05
CA ALA A 28 3.34 -26.95 -5.20
C ALA A 28 4.67 -27.40 -5.82
N ILE A 29 5.20 -28.56 -5.41
CA ILE A 29 6.42 -29.16 -6.00
C ILE A 29 6.17 -29.57 -7.44
N ALA A 30 5.00 -30.16 -7.76
CA ALA A 30 4.65 -30.51 -9.13
C ALA A 30 4.52 -29.27 -10.03
N ALA A 31 3.90 -28.20 -9.53
CA ALA A 31 3.76 -26.92 -10.24
C ALA A 31 5.13 -26.25 -10.46
N ALA A 32 5.99 -26.23 -9.43
CA ALA A 32 7.35 -25.70 -9.54
C ALA A 32 8.21 -26.51 -10.52
N GLY A 33 8.10 -27.84 -10.50
CA GLY A 33 8.77 -28.73 -11.46
C GLY A 33 8.29 -28.52 -12.89
N LEU A 34 6.98 -28.30 -13.09
CA LEU A 34 6.41 -27.97 -14.39
C LEU A 34 6.87 -26.60 -14.89
N MET A 35 6.91 -25.58 -14.03
CA MET A 35 7.42 -24.25 -14.37
C MET A 35 8.93 -24.27 -14.67
N TYR A 36 9.71 -25.05 -13.92
CA TYR A 36 11.14 -25.24 -14.16
C TYR A 36 11.42 -25.94 -15.50
N LEU A 37 10.62 -26.96 -15.84
CA LEU A 37 10.66 -27.60 -17.16
C LEU A 37 10.21 -26.65 -18.28
N TYR A 38 9.24 -25.78 -18.01
CA TYR A 38 8.75 -24.78 -18.96
C TYR A 38 9.80 -23.71 -19.30
N ALA A 39 10.63 -23.34 -18.33
CA ALA A 39 11.69 -22.34 -18.50
C ALA A 39 12.90 -22.83 -19.33
N TRP A 40 13.07 -24.14 -19.53
CA TRP A 40 14.26 -24.73 -20.15
C TRP A 40 14.02 -25.46 -21.48
N LEU A 41 12.79 -25.46 -22.01
CA LEU A 41 12.46 -26.11 -23.29
C LEU A 41 12.35 -25.08 -24.44
N PRO A 42 12.90 -25.36 -25.64
CA PRO A 42 12.63 -24.56 -26.82
C PRO A 42 11.13 -24.62 -27.14
N LYS A 43 10.50 -23.43 -27.22
CA LYS A 43 9.05 -23.15 -27.36
C LYS A 43 8.22 -24.37 -27.79
N PRO A 44 7.51 -25.05 -26.86
CA PRO A 44 6.66 -26.16 -27.24
C PRO A 44 5.38 -25.62 -27.90
N VAL A 45 5.00 -26.20 -29.04
CA VAL A 45 3.63 -26.14 -29.53
C VAL A 45 2.77 -26.73 -28.42
N VAL A 46 2.00 -25.89 -27.73
CA VAL A 46 1.13 -26.33 -26.64
C VAL A 46 0.20 -27.41 -27.19
N PRO A 47 0.27 -28.66 -26.70
CA PRO A 47 -0.58 -29.73 -27.19
C PRO A 47 -2.04 -29.30 -27.05
N GLU A 48 -2.88 -29.57 -28.05
CA GLU A 48 -4.29 -29.18 -28.02
C GLU A 48 -5.01 -29.72 -26.77
N ALA A 49 -4.55 -30.86 -26.24
CA ALA A 49 -4.99 -31.42 -24.97
C ALA A 49 -4.65 -30.56 -23.74
N ALA A 50 -3.49 -29.88 -23.73
CA ALA A 50 -3.11 -28.94 -22.68
C ALA A 50 -3.89 -27.64 -22.78
N LEU A 51 -4.14 -27.14 -23.99
CA LEU A 51 -5.04 -26.01 -24.25
C LEU A 51 -6.47 -26.34 -23.78
N GLN A 52 -7.00 -27.51 -24.12
CA GLN A 52 -8.30 -27.97 -23.66
C GLN A 52 -8.34 -28.22 -22.15
N ALA A 53 -7.24 -28.70 -21.54
CA ALA A 53 -7.15 -28.87 -20.10
C ALA A 53 -7.11 -27.52 -19.37
N VAL A 54 -6.41 -26.53 -19.91
CA VAL A 54 -6.41 -25.13 -19.43
C VAL A 54 -7.79 -24.50 -19.67
N GLN A 55 -8.46 -24.75 -20.79
CA GLN A 55 -9.82 -24.29 -21.04
C GLN A 55 -10.80 -24.90 -20.03
N ARG A 56 -10.73 -26.22 -19.80
CA ARG A 56 -11.57 -26.93 -18.82
C ARG A 56 -11.25 -26.46 -17.40
N LEU A 57 -9.99 -26.24 -17.08
CA LEU A 57 -9.56 -25.62 -15.83
C LEU A 57 -10.15 -24.22 -15.71
N LYS A 58 -10.04 -23.37 -16.73
CA LYS A 58 -10.64 -22.02 -16.80
C LYS A 58 -12.17 -22.06 -16.66
N THR A 59 -12.83 -23.06 -17.24
CA THR A 59 -14.29 -23.26 -17.13
C THR A 59 -14.69 -23.87 -15.77
N SER A 60 -13.79 -24.58 -15.10
CA SER A 60 -13.98 -25.13 -13.74
C SER A 60 -13.55 -24.16 -12.63
N LEU A 61 -12.63 -23.25 -12.97
CA LEU A 61 -12.13 -22.11 -12.21
C LEU A 61 -12.91 -20.83 -12.55
N ASP A 62 -13.91 -20.91 -13.45
CA ASP A 62 -15.15 -20.14 -13.37
C ASP A 62 -15.93 -20.54 -12.09
N PHE A 63 -15.22 -20.62 -10.96
CA PHE A 63 -15.62 -19.90 -9.79
C PHE A 63 -15.93 -18.48 -10.26
N ARG A 64 -17.19 -18.26 -10.66
CA ARG A 64 -17.79 -16.93 -10.54
C ARG A 64 -17.50 -16.57 -9.09
N PRO A 65 -16.58 -15.64 -8.76
CA PRO A 65 -16.48 -15.17 -7.39
C PRO A 65 -17.88 -14.71 -7.06
N GLY A 66 -18.57 -15.44 -6.18
CA GLY A 66 -20.02 -15.39 -6.09
C GLY A 66 -20.42 -13.95 -5.90
N LYS A 67 -20.89 -13.31 -6.98
CA LYS A 67 -20.88 -11.86 -7.24
C LYS A 67 -20.49 -11.10 -5.98
N GLU A 68 -19.19 -11.05 -5.66
CA GLU A 68 -18.73 -10.37 -4.46
C GLU A 68 -19.26 -8.94 -4.62
N VAL A 69 -20.22 -8.54 -3.78
CA VAL A 69 -20.96 -7.31 -4.01
C VAL A 69 -19.98 -6.18 -3.76
N ALA A 70 -19.33 -5.74 -4.84
CA ALA A 70 -18.40 -4.64 -4.81
C ALA A 70 -19.16 -3.43 -4.27
N VAL A 71 -18.65 -2.89 -3.17
CA VAL A 71 -19.23 -1.75 -2.48
C VAL A 71 -18.48 -0.49 -2.90
N SER A 72 -19.14 0.66 -2.80
CA SER A 72 -18.46 1.93 -3.06
C SER A 72 -17.29 2.13 -2.08
N LEU A 73 -16.26 2.86 -2.52
CA LEU A 73 -15.07 3.17 -1.71
C LEU A 73 -15.44 3.70 -0.32
N MET A 74 -16.41 4.62 -0.24
CA MET A 74 -16.88 5.21 1.02
C MET A 74 -17.60 4.20 1.93
N ALA A 75 -18.35 3.27 1.34
CA ALA A 75 -19.02 2.22 2.12
C ALA A 75 -18.00 1.20 2.65
N ALA A 76 -17.02 0.84 1.82
CA ALA A 76 -15.93 -0.07 2.16
C ALA A 76 -15.01 0.49 3.26
N SER A 77 -14.70 1.79 3.25
CA SER A 77 -13.81 2.42 4.22
C SER A 77 -14.46 2.71 5.58
N ARG A 78 -15.80 2.73 5.65
CA ARG A 78 -16.54 3.11 6.87
C ARG A 78 -16.14 2.31 8.14
N PRO A 79 -15.95 0.98 8.12
CA PRO A 79 -15.54 0.24 9.30
C PRO A 79 -14.15 0.63 9.80
N MET A 80 -13.22 0.89 8.89
CA MET A 80 -11.87 1.39 9.20
C MET A 80 -11.96 2.76 9.87
N MET A 81 -12.64 3.71 9.23
CA MET A 81 -12.79 5.07 9.77
C MET A 81 -13.49 5.09 11.13
N HIS A 82 -14.47 4.21 11.36
CA HIS A 82 -15.13 4.12 12.67
C HIS A 82 -14.18 3.63 13.77
N ALA A 83 -13.36 2.61 13.48
CA ALA A 83 -12.40 2.07 14.44
C ALA A 83 -11.29 3.07 14.78
N ILE A 84 -10.76 3.78 13.78
CA ILE A 84 -9.79 4.87 13.97
C ILE A 84 -10.38 5.96 14.87
N ARG A 85 -11.59 6.44 14.56
CA ARG A 85 -12.28 7.45 15.39
C ARG A 85 -12.58 6.96 16.80
N GLN A 86 -12.67 5.66 17.04
CA GLN A 86 -12.85 5.12 18.38
C GLN A 86 -11.56 5.24 19.19
N ALA A 87 -10.40 4.92 18.59
CA ALA A 87 -9.11 5.10 19.23
C ALA A 87 -8.85 6.59 19.53
N GLN A 88 -9.00 7.46 18.53
CA GLN A 88 -8.83 8.91 18.71
C GLN A 88 -9.76 9.51 19.78
N ARG A 89 -10.99 8.99 19.94
CA ARG A 89 -11.91 9.42 21.00
C ARG A 89 -11.42 9.08 22.41
N LEU A 90 -10.65 7.99 22.57
CA LEU A 90 -10.03 7.64 23.85
C LEU A 90 -8.86 8.59 24.14
N GLU A 91 -8.01 8.81 23.15
CA GLU A 91 -6.85 9.72 23.25
C GLU A 91 -7.29 11.15 23.55
N ALA A 92 -8.33 11.66 22.88
CA ALA A 92 -8.88 12.99 23.15
C ALA A 92 -9.36 13.17 24.60
N ARG A 93 -9.70 12.08 25.29
CA ARG A 93 -10.08 12.07 26.71
C ARG A 93 -8.90 11.85 27.66
N GLY A 94 -7.68 11.78 27.14
CA GLY A 94 -6.48 11.50 27.92
C GLY A 94 -6.33 10.03 28.32
N VAL A 95 -7.01 9.11 27.65
CA VAL A 95 -6.94 7.67 27.97
C VAL A 95 -5.86 7.03 27.11
N PHE A 96 -4.79 6.54 27.75
CA PHE A 96 -3.63 5.91 27.09
C PHE A 96 -3.26 4.56 27.75
N ASN A 97 -4.26 3.72 27.99
CA ASN A 97 -4.07 2.41 28.61
C ASN A 97 -4.36 1.27 27.63
N GLU A 98 -4.50 0.05 28.14
CA GLU A 98 -4.77 -1.14 27.33
C GLU A 98 -6.04 -1.02 26.46
N SER A 99 -7.03 -0.21 26.87
CA SER A 99 -8.22 0.03 26.05
C SER A 99 -7.90 0.82 24.77
N THR A 100 -7.02 1.82 24.85
CA THR A 100 -6.54 2.59 23.69
C THR A 100 -5.66 1.74 22.80
N ARG A 101 -4.75 0.94 23.40
CA ARG A 101 -3.95 -0.04 22.67
C ARG A 101 -4.83 -1.00 21.86
N SER A 102 -5.83 -1.59 22.52
CA SER A 102 -6.79 -2.49 21.90
C SER A 102 -7.61 -1.81 20.80
N ALA A 103 -7.98 -0.54 20.98
CA ALA A 103 -8.70 0.22 19.95
C ALA A 103 -7.84 0.45 18.70
N TRP A 104 -6.56 0.80 18.86
CA TRP A 104 -5.64 0.93 17.72
C TRP A 104 -5.37 -0.40 17.02
N LYS A 105 -5.24 -1.50 17.78
CA LYS A 105 -5.13 -2.84 17.19
C LYS A 105 -6.36 -3.20 16.37
N ALA A 106 -7.55 -2.92 16.90
CA ALA A 106 -8.80 -3.11 16.16
C ALA A 106 -8.85 -2.23 14.90
N ALA A 107 -8.35 -0.99 14.95
CA ALA A 107 -8.24 -0.12 13.79
C ALA A 107 -7.31 -0.72 12.72
N SER A 108 -6.12 -1.19 13.10
CA SER A 108 -5.18 -1.89 12.21
C SER A 108 -5.83 -3.09 11.50
N ASP A 109 -6.54 -3.94 12.25
CA ASP A 109 -7.26 -5.08 11.68
C ASP A 109 -8.32 -4.65 10.65
N LYS A 110 -8.98 -3.51 10.86
CA LYS A 110 -9.96 -2.97 9.92
C LYS A 110 -9.31 -2.35 8.69
N VAL A 111 -8.15 -1.69 8.82
CA VAL A 111 -7.37 -1.20 7.68
C VAL A 111 -6.96 -2.38 6.79
N LEU A 112 -6.44 -3.46 7.38
CA LEU A 112 -6.06 -4.66 6.65
C LEU A 112 -7.26 -5.28 5.91
N LYS A 113 -8.39 -5.47 6.61
CA LYS A 113 -9.63 -6.00 5.99
C LYS A 113 -10.15 -5.12 4.87
N PHE A 114 -10.12 -3.80 5.06
CA PHE A 114 -10.52 -2.85 4.03
C PHE A 114 -9.65 -2.99 2.78
N SER A 115 -8.33 -3.15 2.95
CA SER A 115 -7.43 -3.30 1.80
C SER A 115 -7.77 -4.50 0.91
N MET A 116 -8.25 -5.59 1.51
CA MET A 116 -8.63 -6.84 0.85
C MET A 116 -10.05 -6.83 0.28
N SER A 117 -10.85 -5.83 0.64
CA SER A 117 -12.27 -5.79 0.26
C SER A 117 -12.43 -5.40 -1.21
N PRO A 118 -13.39 -6.01 -1.94
CA PRO A 118 -13.70 -5.63 -3.31
C PRO A 118 -14.38 -4.26 -3.34
N ILE A 119 -13.76 -3.30 -4.04
CA ILE A 119 -14.25 -1.93 -4.16
C ILE A 119 -14.71 -1.70 -5.60
N ALA A 120 -15.94 -1.23 -5.76
CA ALA A 120 -16.46 -0.79 -7.05
C ALA A 120 -15.86 0.59 -7.38
N ALA A 121 -15.02 0.63 -8.40
CA ALA A 121 -14.52 1.85 -9.00
C ALA A 121 -15.57 2.53 -9.89
N THR A 122 -15.34 3.80 -10.20
CA THR A 122 -16.28 4.66 -10.94
C THR A 122 -16.59 4.15 -12.35
N ASP A 123 -15.68 3.39 -12.96
CA ASP A 123 -15.82 2.80 -14.29
C ASP A 123 -16.40 1.37 -14.28
N GLY A 124 -16.84 0.89 -13.11
CA GLY A 124 -17.39 -0.44 -12.93
C GLY A 124 -16.36 -1.54 -12.72
N GLN A 125 -15.06 -1.23 -12.74
CA GLN A 125 -14.02 -2.19 -12.36
C GLN A 125 -14.08 -2.46 -10.84
N VAL A 126 -13.68 -3.68 -10.46
CA VAL A 126 -13.56 -4.07 -9.05
C VAL A 126 -12.09 -4.13 -8.69
N VAL A 127 -11.67 -3.28 -7.77
CA VAL A 127 -10.28 -3.19 -7.32
C VAL A 127 -10.15 -3.60 -5.87
N ARG A 128 -8.93 -3.97 -5.46
CA ARG A 128 -8.55 -4.18 -4.06
C ARG A 128 -7.32 -3.34 -3.77
N LEU A 129 -7.31 -2.63 -2.64
CA LEU A 129 -6.25 -1.66 -2.39
C LEU A 129 -4.88 -2.29 -2.30
N TRP A 130 -4.76 -3.49 -1.71
CA TRP A 130 -3.46 -4.17 -1.56
C TRP A 130 -2.81 -4.58 -2.88
N MET A 131 -3.55 -4.60 -4.00
CA MET A 131 -3.04 -5.06 -5.29
C MET A 131 -2.17 -4.03 -6.02
N ARG A 132 -2.07 -2.78 -5.53
CA ARG A 132 -1.32 -1.70 -6.19
C ARG A 132 0.09 -2.13 -6.57
N GLU A 133 0.87 -2.58 -5.59
CA GLU A 133 2.27 -2.94 -5.79
C GLU A 133 2.41 -4.12 -6.76
N SER A 134 1.46 -5.07 -6.74
CA SER A 134 1.45 -6.19 -7.70
C SER A 134 1.12 -5.73 -9.13
N GLU A 135 0.29 -4.71 -9.32
CA GLU A 135 0.01 -4.14 -10.65
C GLU A 135 1.18 -3.30 -11.16
N ASP A 136 1.88 -2.57 -10.27
CA ASP A 136 3.13 -1.87 -10.60
C ASP A 136 4.24 -2.86 -11.02
N GLU A 137 4.42 -3.94 -10.26
CA GLU A 137 5.35 -5.02 -10.60
C GLU A 137 4.97 -5.70 -11.93
N ARG A 138 3.67 -5.88 -12.18
CA ARG A 138 3.17 -6.42 -13.46
C ARG A 138 3.48 -5.49 -14.63
N ALA A 139 3.30 -4.18 -14.47
CA ALA A 139 3.66 -3.19 -15.49
C ALA A 139 5.17 -3.24 -15.78
N ALA A 140 6.01 -3.24 -14.76
CA ALA A 140 7.47 -3.34 -14.90
C ALA A 140 7.94 -4.66 -15.55
N ALA A 141 7.28 -5.78 -15.24
CA ALA A 141 7.57 -7.06 -15.89
C ALA A 141 7.22 -7.04 -17.39
N LEU A 142 6.09 -6.42 -17.75
CA LEU A 142 5.68 -6.24 -19.14
C LEU A 142 6.63 -5.30 -19.90
N GLU A 143 7.16 -4.27 -19.25
CA GLU A 143 8.23 -3.40 -19.78
C GLU A 143 9.46 -4.21 -20.15
N ALA A 144 9.94 -5.04 -19.22
CA ALA A 144 11.09 -5.90 -19.45
C ALA A 144 10.86 -6.88 -20.62
N TRP A 145 9.67 -7.46 -20.73
CA TRP A 145 9.32 -8.36 -21.84
C TRP A 145 9.23 -7.65 -23.18
N MET A 146 8.73 -6.41 -23.20
CA MET A 146 8.69 -5.61 -24.43
C MET A 146 10.10 -5.28 -24.89
N GLU A 147 10.98 -4.89 -23.98
CA GLU A 147 12.39 -4.63 -24.29
C GLU A 147 13.12 -5.90 -24.79
N GLU A 148 12.83 -7.07 -24.24
CA GLU A 148 13.37 -8.34 -24.75
C GLU A 148 12.86 -8.66 -26.17
N LEU A 149 11.58 -8.37 -26.44
CA LEU A 149 10.93 -8.66 -27.73
C LEU A 149 11.43 -7.74 -28.84
N VAL A 150 11.65 -6.46 -28.51
CA VAL A 150 12.05 -5.42 -29.45
C VAL A 150 13.16 -4.53 -28.86
N PRO A 151 14.39 -5.07 -28.73
CA PRO A 151 15.46 -4.44 -27.98
C PRO A 151 15.88 -3.09 -28.55
N GLY A 152 16.04 -2.11 -27.67
CA GLY A 152 16.48 -0.75 -27.94
C GLY A 152 15.48 0.10 -28.72
N ARG A 153 14.27 -0.38 -28.99
CA ARG A 153 13.31 0.34 -29.85
C ARG A 153 12.72 1.58 -29.19
N PHE A 154 12.45 1.55 -27.89
CA PHE A 154 12.05 2.74 -27.16
C PHE A 154 13.11 3.85 -27.26
N ALA A 155 14.38 3.52 -26.97
CA ALA A 155 15.48 4.48 -27.04
C ALA A 155 15.70 5.02 -28.46
N ALA A 156 15.64 4.16 -29.47
CA ALA A 156 15.81 4.58 -30.86
C ALA A 156 14.70 5.55 -31.33
N LEU A 157 13.45 5.30 -30.95
CA LEU A 157 12.34 6.21 -31.26
C LEU A 157 12.46 7.54 -30.52
N GLU A 158 12.90 7.52 -29.26
CA GLU A 158 13.08 8.75 -28.47
C GLU A 158 14.26 9.58 -29.01
N GLU A 159 15.35 8.95 -29.43
CA GLU A 159 16.45 9.63 -30.12
C GLU A 159 15.99 10.28 -31.43
N GLN A 160 15.16 9.58 -32.22
CA GLN A 160 14.56 10.16 -33.42
C GLN A 160 13.66 11.36 -33.10
N ARG A 161 12.88 11.29 -32.01
CA ARG A 161 12.03 12.40 -31.54
C ARG A 161 12.87 13.60 -31.15
N LEU A 162 13.92 13.40 -30.35
CA LEU A 162 14.83 14.45 -29.90
C LEU A 162 15.63 15.06 -31.06
N ALA A 163 16.08 14.24 -32.02
CA ALA A 163 16.75 14.71 -33.22
C ALA A 163 15.83 15.62 -34.06
N LYS A 164 14.55 15.25 -34.22
CA LYS A 164 13.55 16.10 -34.90
C LYS A 164 13.31 17.41 -34.15
N ALA A 165 13.17 17.36 -32.82
CA ALA A 165 13.00 18.55 -31.99
C ALA A 165 14.23 19.48 -32.04
N THR A 166 15.43 18.92 -32.17
CA THR A 166 16.67 19.70 -32.29
C THR A 166 16.82 20.34 -33.67
N ALA A 167 16.45 19.62 -34.73
CA ALA A 167 16.47 20.14 -36.09
C ALA A 167 15.43 21.26 -36.32
N ASP A 168 14.28 21.17 -35.64
CA ASP A 168 13.24 22.20 -35.66
C ASP A 168 12.65 22.41 -34.26
N PRO A 169 13.16 23.40 -33.50
CA PRO A 169 12.68 23.71 -32.16
C PRO A 169 11.19 24.08 -32.10
N SER A 170 10.58 24.51 -33.21
CA SER A 170 9.15 24.83 -33.25
C SER A 170 8.27 23.58 -33.17
N LEU A 171 8.80 22.40 -33.52
CA LEU A 171 8.12 21.11 -33.46
C LEU A 171 8.24 20.43 -32.09
N ALA A 172 9.11 20.91 -31.19
CA ALA A 172 9.33 20.27 -29.90
C ALA A 172 8.04 20.15 -29.06
N ALA A 173 7.15 21.14 -29.16
CA ALA A 173 5.86 21.15 -28.45
C ALA A 173 4.75 20.32 -29.15
N THR A 174 4.94 19.92 -30.41
CA THR A 174 3.95 19.17 -31.20
C THR A 174 4.31 17.70 -31.38
N LEU A 175 5.56 17.32 -31.13
CA LEU A 175 6.00 15.93 -31.15
C LEU A 175 5.43 15.18 -29.94
N SER A 176 4.52 14.24 -30.20
CA SER A 176 4.01 13.31 -29.20
C SER A 176 5.15 12.51 -28.56
N GLU A 177 5.00 12.19 -27.28
CA GLU A 177 5.88 11.26 -26.57
C GLU A 177 5.84 9.88 -27.24
N VAL A 178 6.96 9.16 -27.17
CA VAL A 178 7.05 7.79 -27.69
C VAL A 178 6.10 6.90 -26.89
N THR A 179 5.12 6.33 -27.59
CA THR A 179 4.15 5.42 -26.98
C THR A 179 4.50 3.96 -27.25
N TRP A 180 4.00 3.08 -26.40
CA TRP A 180 4.08 1.63 -26.58
C TRP A 180 3.56 1.14 -27.93
N TYR A 181 2.46 1.74 -28.40
CA TYR A 181 1.87 1.40 -29.70
C TYR A 181 2.81 1.73 -30.87
N MET A 182 3.55 2.85 -30.81
CA MET A 182 4.55 3.18 -31.83
C MET A 182 5.67 2.13 -31.88
N VAL A 183 6.12 1.66 -30.71
CA VAL A 183 7.12 0.59 -30.62
C VAL A 183 6.59 -0.72 -31.19
N ALA A 184 5.34 -1.07 -30.88
CA ALA A 184 4.70 -2.27 -31.43
C ALA A 184 4.52 -2.19 -32.96
N GLU A 185 4.19 -1.02 -33.51
CA GLU A 185 4.08 -0.81 -34.96
C GLU A 185 5.42 -1.07 -35.69
N GLU A 186 6.53 -0.60 -35.12
CA GLU A 186 7.88 -0.83 -35.67
C GLU A 186 8.45 -2.23 -35.39
N ALA A 187 7.75 -3.05 -34.62
CA ALA A 187 8.17 -4.41 -34.34
C ALA A 187 8.23 -5.25 -35.63
N PRO A 188 9.18 -6.21 -35.73
CA PRO A 188 9.21 -7.18 -36.82
C PRO A 188 7.89 -7.94 -36.97
N ASP A 189 7.51 -8.28 -38.21
CA ASP A 189 6.21 -8.88 -38.54
C ASP A 189 5.89 -10.14 -37.71
N ASP A 190 6.92 -10.93 -37.37
CA ASP A 190 6.81 -12.19 -36.63
C ASP A 190 6.51 -12.02 -35.13
N VAL A 191 6.80 -10.83 -34.57
CA VAL A 191 6.55 -10.52 -33.15
C VAL A 191 5.58 -9.36 -32.94
N ARG A 192 5.13 -8.69 -34.00
CA ARG A 192 4.26 -7.51 -33.93
C ARG A 192 2.96 -7.75 -33.18
N GLU A 193 2.27 -8.87 -33.41
CA GLU A 193 1.04 -9.19 -32.69
C GLU A 193 1.29 -9.36 -31.18
N GLN A 194 2.40 -10.02 -30.82
CA GLN A 194 2.80 -10.18 -29.42
C GLN A 194 3.12 -8.81 -28.79
N ALA A 195 3.80 -7.92 -29.52
CA ALA A 195 4.09 -6.56 -29.06
C ALA A 195 2.80 -5.75 -28.79
N PHE A 196 1.79 -5.83 -29.68
CA PHE A 196 0.50 -5.18 -29.46
C PHE A 196 -0.27 -5.74 -28.26
N ASN A 197 -0.17 -7.05 -28.00
CA ASN A 197 -0.78 -7.65 -26.81
C ASN A 197 -0.10 -7.12 -25.53
N LEU A 198 1.23 -7.02 -25.51
CA LEU A 198 1.98 -6.44 -24.39
C LEU A 198 1.55 -4.99 -24.12
N CYS A 199 1.32 -4.19 -25.17
CA CYS A 199 0.82 -2.82 -25.03
C CYS A 199 -0.53 -2.77 -24.26
N GLN A 200 -1.47 -3.65 -24.62
CA GLN A 200 -2.78 -3.70 -23.97
C GLN A 200 -2.69 -4.14 -22.51
N LEU A 201 -1.89 -5.18 -22.24
CA LEU A 201 -1.68 -5.70 -20.89
C LEU A 201 -0.98 -4.67 -19.98
N HIS A 202 -0.02 -3.92 -20.52
CA HIS A 202 0.70 -2.87 -19.81
C HIS A 202 -0.22 -1.68 -19.51
N ALA A 203 -1.01 -1.25 -20.50
CA ALA A 203 -2.00 -0.20 -20.31
C ALA A 203 -3.04 -0.58 -19.25
N GLU A 204 -3.48 -1.84 -19.23
CA GLU A 204 -4.38 -2.35 -18.18
C GLU A 204 -3.71 -2.34 -16.80
N ALA A 205 -2.44 -2.75 -16.69
CA ALA A 205 -1.67 -2.74 -15.44
C ALA A 205 -1.54 -1.33 -14.88
N CYS A 206 -1.07 -0.40 -15.71
CA CYS A 206 -0.92 1.00 -15.33
C CYS A 206 -2.26 1.62 -14.93
N LYS A 207 -3.33 1.33 -15.68
CA LYS A 207 -4.68 1.81 -15.36
C LYS A 207 -5.14 1.28 -14.00
N ASN A 208 -4.98 -0.02 -13.75
CA ASN A 208 -5.39 -0.63 -12.48
C ASN A 208 -4.57 -0.06 -11.31
N ALA A 209 -3.25 0.05 -11.44
CA ALA A 209 -2.38 0.63 -10.43
C ALA A 209 -2.74 2.09 -10.12
N ALA A 210 -2.97 2.91 -11.15
CA ALA A 210 -3.38 4.31 -11.01
C ALA A 210 -4.74 4.44 -10.33
N LEU A 211 -5.72 3.62 -10.72
CA LEU A 211 -7.06 3.60 -10.12
C LEU A 211 -7.01 3.18 -8.65
N ILE A 212 -6.21 2.16 -8.31
CA ILE A 212 -5.99 1.75 -6.93
C ILE A 212 -5.31 2.87 -6.14
N GLY A 213 -4.28 3.50 -6.71
CA GLY A 213 -3.58 4.64 -6.14
C GLY A 213 -4.55 5.77 -5.79
N GLN A 214 -5.39 6.18 -6.74
CA GLN A 214 -6.41 7.19 -6.51
C GLN A 214 -7.38 6.80 -5.38
N CYS A 215 -7.79 5.54 -5.32
CA CYS A 215 -8.65 5.05 -4.24
C CYS A 215 -7.94 5.12 -2.87
N ARG A 216 -6.64 4.78 -2.82
CA ARG A 216 -5.82 4.91 -1.60
C ARG A 216 -5.69 6.37 -1.18
N ASP A 217 -5.45 7.27 -2.11
CA ASP A 217 -5.29 8.71 -1.83
C ASP A 217 -6.58 9.34 -1.28
N ILE A 218 -7.73 9.06 -1.90
CA ILE A 218 -9.04 9.62 -1.48
C ILE A 218 -9.36 9.32 -0.01
N VAL A 219 -8.97 8.14 0.47
CA VAL A 219 -9.25 7.70 1.86
C VAL A 219 -8.06 7.85 2.79
N GLY A 220 -6.92 8.34 2.30
CA GLY A 220 -5.66 8.40 3.06
C GLY A 220 -5.20 7.02 3.54
N TYR A 221 -5.36 5.99 2.71
CA TYR A 221 -5.13 4.60 3.11
C TYR A 221 -3.71 4.37 3.62
N ASP A 222 -2.69 4.86 2.92
CA ASP A 222 -1.28 4.61 3.28
C ASP A 222 -0.91 5.33 4.60
N TYR A 223 -1.39 6.56 4.82
CA TYR A 223 -1.29 7.26 6.11
C TYR A 223 -1.95 6.45 7.23
N TRP A 224 -3.23 6.09 7.10
CA TRP A 224 -3.96 5.39 8.16
C TRP A 224 -3.40 4.00 8.43
N LYS A 225 -2.90 3.30 7.41
CA LYS A 225 -2.18 2.03 7.56
C LYS A 225 -0.95 2.21 8.42
N ALA A 226 -0.15 3.23 8.14
CA ALA A 226 1.06 3.51 8.90
C ALA A 226 0.73 3.95 10.35
N VAL A 227 -0.19 4.89 10.54
CA VAL A 227 -0.65 5.32 11.88
C VAL A 227 -1.19 4.15 12.70
N CYS A 228 -2.03 3.29 12.12
CA CYS A 228 -2.56 2.13 12.86
C CYS A 228 -1.49 1.08 13.19
N SER A 229 -0.44 0.96 12.37
CA SER A 229 0.66 0.03 12.63
C SER A 229 1.47 0.45 13.86
N VAL A 230 1.65 1.75 14.07
CA VAL A 230 2.44 2.30 15.19
C VAL A 230 1.58 2.65 16.40
N GLY A 231 0.30 3.01 16.24
CA GLY A 231 -0.57 3.50 17.32
C GLY A 231 -0.86 2.47 18.41
N SER A 232 -0.71 1.17 18.13
CA SER A 232 -0.83 0.11 19.14
C SER A 232 0.48 -0.22 19.85
N SER A 233 1.60 0.36 19.43
CA SER A 233 2.90 0.21 20.09
C SER A 233 2.99 1.09 21.35
N GLU A 234 3.93 0.78 22.25
CA GLU A 234 4.22 1.62 23.42
C GLU A 234 4.67 3.02 23.00
N MET A 235 5.66 3.10 22.10
CA MET A 235 6.16 4.36 21.53
C MET A 235 5.06 5.20 20.88
N GLY A 236 4.14 4.59 20.13
CA GLY A 236 2.99 5.30 19.55
C GLY A 236 2.11 5.90 20.65
N LEU A 237 1.69 5.10 21.63
CA LEU A 237 0.86 5.59 22.73
C LEU A 237 1.55 6.70 23.54
N GLU A 238 2.84 6.57 23.81
CA GLU A 238 3.64 7.60 24.50
C GLU A 238 3.70 8.90 23.71
N SER A 239 3.88 8.82 22.39
CA SER A 239 3.88 9.99 21.49
C SER A 239 2.57 10.76 21.56
N HIS A 240 1.44 10.05 21.42
CA HIS A 240 0.12 10.65 21.51
C HIS A 240 -0.18 11.17 22.93
N ALA A 241 0.25 10.46 23.97
CA ALA A 241 0.06 10.86 25.36
C ALA A 241 0.85 12.12 25.73
N ALA A 242 2.08 12.25 25.26
CA ALA A 242 2.91 13.43 25.49
C ALA A 242 2.32 14.67 24.81
N ILE A 243 1.88 14.58 23.55
CA ILE A 243 1.20 15.67 22.86
C ILE A 243 -0.11 16.05 23.55
N TRP A 244 -0.90 15.07 24.00
CA TRP A 244 -2.13 15.35 24.74
C TRP A 244 -1.84 16.09 26.06
N ARG A 245 -0.85 15.63 26.84
CA ARG A 245 -0.41 16.29 28.07
C ARG A 245 0.03 17.72 27.81
N ALA A 246 0.84 17.93 26.77
CA ALA A 246 1.34 19.25 26.40
C ALA A 246 0.19 20.25 26.13
N ASN A 247 -0.80 19.83 25.33
CA ASN A 247 -1.98 20.65 25.05
C ASN A 247 -2.81 20.89 26.32
N TYR A 248 -2.93 19.90 27.20
CA TYR A 248 -3.66 20.05 28.46
C TYR A 248 -2.98 21.06 29.39
N ASP A 249 -1.66 20.94 29.57
CA ASP A 249 -0.87 21.84 30.44
C ASP A 249 -0.83 23.27 29.89
N ASP A 250 -0.76 23.45 28.57
CA ASP A 250 -0.89 24.76 27.92
C ASP A 250 -2.24 25.43 28.24
N LEU A 251 -3.34 24.68 28.12
CA LEU A 251 -4.68 25.16 28.49
C LEU A 251 -4.80 25.50 29.98
N GLN A 252 -4.02 24.85 30.86
CA GLN A 252 -3.96 25.17 32.29
C GLN A 252 -2.94 26.27 32.62
N ALA A 253 -2.28 26.86 31.62
CA ALA A 253 -1.19 27.83 31.78
C ALA A 253 0.02 27.29 32.58
N HIS A 254 0.23 25.98 32.58
CA HIS A 254 1.42 25.32 33.11
C HIS A 254 2.52 25.25 32.03
N PHE A 255 2.99 26.40 31.57
CA PHE A 255 3.82 26.51 30.37
C PHE A 255 5.14 25.73 30.45
N ASP A 256 5.77 25.62 31.62
CA ASP A 256 6.98 24.80 31.79
C ASP A 256 6.69 23.30 31.55
N LEU A 257 5.60 22.78 32.12
CA LEU A 257 5.18 21.39 31.91
C LEU A 257 4.74 21.14 30.46
N ALA A 258 4.02 22.09 29.87
CA ALA A 258 3.61 22.02 28.47
C ALA A 258 4.84 21.92 27.54
N LYS A 259 5.86 22.74 27.78
CA LYS A 259 7.13 22.71 27.03
C LYS A 259 7.79 21.33 27.13
N GLU A 260 7.98 20.80 28.33
CA GLU A 260 8.59 19.48 28.53
C GLU A 260 7.82 18.37 27.82
N ALA A 261 6.50 18.39 27.91
CA ALA A 261 5.63 17.41 27.27
C ALA A 261 5.63 17.53 25.73
N TYR A 262 5.70 18.74 25.16
CA TYR A 262 5.86 18.92 23.72
C TYR A 262 7.20 18.34 23.24
N GLU A 263 8.30 18.64 23.92
CA GLU A 263 9.61 18.10 23.56
C GLU A 263 9.68 16.57 23.68
N GLU A 264 9.02 16.00 24.70
CA GLU A 264 8.84 14.56 24.84
C GLU A 264 8.04 13.99 23.66
N GLY A 265 6.92 14.62 23.31
CA GLY A 265 6.06 14.21 22.20
C GLY A 265 6.79 14.25 20.86
N PHE A 266 7.54 15.31 20.57
CA PHE A 266 8.34 15.39 19.35
C PHE A 266 9.42 14.29 19.30
N ARG A 267 10.12 14.02 20.42
CA ARG A 267 11.09 12.90 20.51
C ARG A 267 10.46 11.56 20.19
N ALA A 268 9.30 11.29 20.78
CA ALA A 268 8.60 10.05 20.56
C ALA A 268 8.09 9.93 19.10
N TRP A 269 7.53 11.00 18.54
CA TRP A 269 7.08 11.04 17.14
C TRP A 269 8.21 10.84 16.13
N ARG A 270 9.42 11.35 16.42
CA ARG A 270 10.58 11.06 15.57
C ARG A 270 10.91 9.58 15.55
N ALA A 271 10.92 8.92 16.71
CA ALA A 271 11.17 7.49 16.76
C ALA A 271 10.07 6.67 16.04
N VAL A 272 8.82 7.16 16.07
CA VAL A 272 7.72 6.62 15.24
C VAL A 272 8.04 6.75 13.74
N CYS A 273 8.44 7.93 13.28
CA CYS A 273 8.83 8.16 11.88
C CYS A 273 10.05 7.34 11.45
N ASP A 274 11.04 7.16 12.32
CA ASP A 274 12.21 6.30 12.04
C ASP A 274 11.79 4.84 11.82
N THR A 275 10.75 4.38 12.53
CA THR A 275 10.19 3.02 12.38
C THR A 275 9.24 2.89 11.19
N SER A 276 8.60 3.99 10.79
CA SER A 276 7.68 4.05 9.65
C SER A 276 8.02 5.24 8.75
N PRO A 277 9.04 5.11 7.88
CA PRO A 277 9.51 6.22 7.03
C PRO A 277 8.42 6.79 6.12
N SER A 278 7.41 5.99 5.77
CA SER A 278 6.24 6.45 5.00
C SER A 278 5.46 7.57 5.69
N LEU A 279 5.50 7.66 7.03
CA LEU A 279 4.86 8.75 7.78
C LEU A 279 5.65 10.05 7.72
N GLN A 280 6.98 10.00 7.58
CA GLN A 280 7.83 11.18 7.66
C GLN A 280 7.48 12.21 6.57
N SER A 281 7.24 11.74 5.36
CA SER A 281 6.89 12.59 4.21
C SER A 281 5.39 12.65 3.92
N ASP A 282 4.56 12.06 4.77
CA ASP A 282 3.12 12.04 4.54
C ASP A 282 2.53 13.44 4.79
N PRO A 283 1.76 14.01 3.84
CA PRO A 283 1.22 15.36 3.98
C PRO A 283 0.31 15.55 5.20
N MET A 284 -0.46 14.54 5.61
CA MET A 284 -1.33 14.65 6.78
C MET A 284 -0.51 14.66 8.07
N MET A 285 0.49 13.78 8.17
CA MET A 285 1.41 13.76 9.30
C MET A 285 2.19 15.09 9.43
N VAL A 286 2.69 15.60 8.30
CA VAL A 286 3.43 16.88 8.27
C VAL A 286 2.54 18.02 8.75
N GLU A 287 1.28 18.07 8.34
CA GLU A 287 0.33 19.10 8.76
C GLU A 287 -0.01 19.00 10.26
N ASP A 288 -0.29 17.79 10.76
CA ASP A 288 -0.55 17.54 12.19
C ASP A 288 0.65 18.01 13.06
N MET A 289 1.88 17.70 12.62
CA MET A 289 3.09 18.12 13.34
C MET A 289 3.33 19.63 13.28
N LYS A 290 3.00 20.29 12.16
CA LYS A 290 3.07 21.75 12.06
C LYS A 290 2.14 22.42 13.06
N GLU A 291 0.90 21.92 13.20
CA GLU A 291 -0.05 22.45 14.17
C GLU A 291 0.50 22.38 15.61
N HIS A 292 1.06 21.23 16.00
CA HIS A 292 1.65 21.06 17.33
C HIS A 292 2.88 21.95 17.54
N PHE A 293 3.69 22.15 16.49
CA PHE A 293 4.84 23.03 16.61
C PHE A 293 4.47 24.50 16.78
N GLU A 294 3.46 24.99 16.06
CA GLU A 294 3.02 26.38 16.23
C GLU A 294 2.52 26.64 17.66
N ARG A 295 1.77 25.69 18.25
CA ARG A 295 1.40 25.78 19.68
C ARG A 295 2.61 25.76 20.60
N TYR A 296 3.59 24.90 20.33
CA TYR A 296 4.83 24.88 21.10
C TYR A 296 5.58 26.22 21.04
N ARG A 297 5.60 26.89 19.86
CA ARG A 297 6.18 28.23 19.72
C ARG A 297 5.45 29.27 20.57
N GLU A 298 4.13 29.19 20.63
CA GLU A 298 3.34 30.07 21.50
C GLU A 298 3.71 29.88 22.97
N VAL A 299 3.85 28.63 23.44
CA VAL A 299 4.30 28.30 24.80
C VAL A 299 5.70 28.88 25.09
N LEU A 300 6.65 28.70 24.17
CA LEU A 300 7.99 29.29 24.33
C LEU A 300 7.95 30.82 24.39
N GLY A 301 7.10 31.45 23.57
CA GLY A 301 6.87 32.89 23.61
C GLY A 301 6.32 33.38 24.95
N ARG A 302 5.45 32.59 25.60
CA ARG A 302 4.96 32.89 26.97
C ARG A 302 6.04 32.79 28.04
N LEU A 303 7.05 31.93 27.81
CA LEU A 303 8.19 31.72 28.70
C LEU A 303 9.37 32.67 28.40
N ASP A 304 9.25 33.56 27.41
CA ASP A 304 10.34 34.38 26.88
C ASP A 304 11.58 33.54 26.47
N GLN A 305 11.36 32.29 26.06
CA GLN A 305 12.41 31.38 25.62
C GLN A 305 12.52 31.41 24.08
N PRO A 306 13.75 31.40 23.54
CA PRO A 306 13.92 31.31 22.10
C PRO A 306 13.45 29.94 21.60
N VAL A 307 13.01 29.91 20.34
CA VAL A 307 12.84 28.65 19.61
C VAL A 307 14.24 28.11 19.27
N THR A 308 14.91 27.52 20.25
CA THR A 308 16.05 26.63 20.00
C THR A 308 15.47 25.40 19.33
N SER A 309 15.39 25.45 17.99
CA SER A 309 14.84 24.36 17.18
C SER A 309 15.50 23.05 17.59
N PRO A 310 14.78 22.08 18.17
CA PRO A 310 15.42 20.85 18.58
C PRO A 310 15.45 19.92 17.38
N VAL A 311 16.05 20.31 16.24
CA VAL A 311 16.43 19.36 15.16
C VAL A 311 15.22 18.58 14.59
N MET A 312 13.99 18.88 14.99
CA MET A 312 12.80 18.04 14.77
C MET A 312 12.05 18.46 13.53
N LEU A 313 11.65 19.73 13.38
CA LEU A 313 10.87 20.12 12.19
C LEU A 313 11.70 20.14 10.91
N GLN A 314 12.97 20.53 10.99
CA GLN A 314 13.84 20.49 9.81
C GLN A 314 14.10 19.04 9.35
N ASP A 315 14.08 18.08 10.28
CA ASP A 315 14.29 16.66 9.96
C ASP A 315 12.97 15.91 9.66
N LEU A 316 11.84 16.33 10.24
CA LEU A 316 10.50 15.78 9.96
C LEU A 316 9.93 16.29 8.63
N ILE A 317 10.20 17.54 8.24
CA ILE A 317 9.67 18.15 7.00
C ILE A 317 10.63 17.94 5.80
N GLY A 318 11.77 17.31 6.03
CA GLY A 318 12.78 17.02 5.02
C GLY A 318 13.69 18.21 4.69
N PRO A 319 14.93 17.96 4.27
CA PRO A 319 15.87 19.02 3.89
C PRO A 319 15.41 19.64 2.56
N GLY A 320 14.85 20.86 2.60
CA GLY A 320 14.62 21.63 1.38
C GLY A 320 13.36 22.50 1.33
N GLN A 321 12.45 22.41 2.30
CA GLN A 321 11.41 23.43 2.43
C GLN A 321 11.85 24.51 3.41
N PRO A 322 12.29 25.70 2.93
CA PRO A 322 12.34 26.85 3.83
C PRO A 322 10.91 27.07 4.33
N MET A 323 10.72 27.07 5.65
CA MET A 323 9.55 27.72 6.23
C MET A 323 9.63 29.18 5.83
N THR A 324 8.90 29.58 4.79
CA THR A 324 8.56 30.98 4.58
C THR A 324 7.75 31.42 5.79
N LEU A 325 8.43 32.19 6.63
CA LEU A 325 7.94 32.91 7.80
C LEU A 325 6.77 33.83 7.46
#